data_AF-A0A904A5M9-F1
#
_entry.id   AF-A0A904A5M9-F1
#
_cell.length_a   1.000
_cell.length_b   1.000
_cell.length_c   1.000
_cell.angle_alpha   90.00
_cell.angle_beta   90.00
_cell.angle_gamma   90.00
#
_symmetry.space_group_name_H-M   'P 1'
#
loop_
_entity.id
_entity.type
_entity.pdbx_description
1 polymer ?
#
loop_
_entity_poly.entity_id
_entity_poly.type
_entity_poly.pdbx_seq_one_letter_code
_entity_poly.pdbx_strand_id
1 'polypeptide(L)'
;MLNGRTNGNLRCAVRSFPPFCLLLRSCTCLLLLGSLVYTPVEGQRSPCPDVFSYWIDNNTNQPFGYVKLQGLRANQAITLQIDMRIAAIVRKSNVGSITLYKSTSQTVRDIKNNKPAWYRVNFPYKNILPSVVAIRVNGRTICAGRRASNTESSINLQHTIYPSV
;
A
#
# COMPACT_ATOMS: atom_id res chain seq x y z
N MET A 1 -43.45 -57.05 23.57
CA MET A 1 -42.47 -56.41 24.46
C MET A 1 -42.23 -54.99 23.97
N LEU A 2 -42.53 -54.01 24.84
CA LEU A 2 -42.01 -52.63 25.04
C LEU A 2 -41.45 -51.87 23.82
N ASN A 3 -41.66 -50.58 23.58
CA ASN A 3 -42.32 -49.40 24.17
C ASN A 3 -42.14 -48.34 23.04
N GLY A 4 -43.04 -47.42 22.68
CA GLY A 4 -43.64 -46.39 23.50
C GLY A 4 -43.25 -44.98 22.99
N ARG A 5 -44.23 -44.26 22.40
CA ARG A 5 -44.51 -42.80 22.50
C ARG A 5 -43.55 -41.76 21.85
N THR A 6 -43.98 -40.64 21.24
CA THR A 6 -45.29 -40.05 20.88
C THR A 6 -45.10 -38.76 20.07
N ASN A 7 -46.07 -38.43 19.20
CA ASN A 7 -46.73 -37.13 18.89
C ASN A 7 -45.90 -35.83 18.81
N GLY A 8 -46.13 -34.91 17.87
CA GLY A 8 -47.33 -34.65 17.07
C GLY A 8 -47.91 -33.27 17.45
N ASN A 9 -48.17 -32.47 16.40
CA ASN A 9 -49.02 -31.26 16.33
C ASN A 9 -48.46 -29.94 16.87
N LEU A 10 -48.52 -28.89 16.05
CA LEU A 10 -49.65 -27.95 16.03
C LEU A 10 -49.51 -26.98 14.83
N ARG A 11 -50.55 -26.90 13.99
CA ARG A 11 -50.86 -25.77 13.11
C ARG A 11 -52.22 -25.23 13.50
N CYS A 12 -52.32 -23.90 13.57
CA CYS A 12 -53.47 -23.00 13.32
C CYS A 12 -53.18 -21.70 14.09
N ALA A 13 -52.60 -20.66 13.50
CA ALA A 13 -53.18 -19.69 12.55
C ALA A 13 -53.99 -18.56 13.21
N VAL A 14 -53.66 -17.34 12.74
CA VAL A 14 -54.44 -16.09 12.73
C VAL A 14 -54.44 -15.25 14.02
N ARG A 15 -53.70 -14.13 13.99
CA ARG A 15 -54.28 -12.78 13.91
C ARG A 15 -53.21 -11.69 13.78
N SER A 16 -53.49 -10.77 12.87
CA SER A 16 -52.74 -9.56 12.51
C SER A 16 -52.99 -8.40 13.49
N PHE A 17 -51.95 -7.61 13.79
CA PHE A 17 -51.79 -6.14 13.64
C PHE A 17 -50.73 -5.58 14.63
N PRO A 18 -49.99 -4.50 14.27
CA PRO A 18 -48.73 -4.06 14.90
C PRO A 18 -48.98 -3.02 16.02
N PRO A 19 -47.96 -2.60 16.81
CA PRO A 19 -47.31 -1.33 16.47
C PRO A 19 -45.83 -1.19 16.92
N PHE A 20 -45.18 -0.19 16.31
CA PHE A 20 -44.01 0.56 16.78
C PHE A 20 -43.64 0.41 18.26
N CYS A 21 -42.39 0.03 18.54
CA CYS A 21 -41.59 0.71 19.55
C CYS A 21 -40.12 0.26 19.57
N LEU A 22 -39.24 1.27 19.57
CA LEU A 22 -37.99 1.31 20.32
C LEU A 22 -36.86 0.36 19.89
N LEU A 23 -36.10 0.73 18.87
CA LEU A 23 -34.64 0.46 18.87
C LEU A 23 -33.89 1.55 18.06
N LEU A 24 -33.79 2.76 18.61
CA LEU A 24 -32.66 3.66 18.30
C LEU A 24 -31.82 3.78 19.56
N ARG A 25 -30.80 2.92 19.67
CA ARG A 25 -29.74 3.06 20.68
C ARG A 25 -28.38 2.78 20.04
N SER A 26 -27.73 3.91 19.72
CA SER A 26 -26.28 4.17 19.77
C SER A 26 -25.29 3.27 19.00
N CYS A 27 -24.58 3.89 18.04
CA CYS A 27 -23.16 3.65 17.82
C CYS A 27 -22.48 4.83 17.08
N THR A 28 -22.50 6.03 17.68
CA THR A 28 -21.66 7.16 17.25
C THR A 28 -20.35 7.13 18.02
N CYS A 29 -19.44 6.22 17.66
CA CYS A 29 -18.08 6.24 18.20
C CYS A 29 -17.09 5.61 17.22
N LEU A 30 -16.81 6.28 16.09
CA LEU A 30 -15.71 5.90 15.20
C LEU A 30 -15.29 7.04 14.27
N LEU A 31 -15.01 8.23 14.82
CA LEU A 31 -14.48 9.37 14.04
C LEU A 31 -13.22 10.01 14.64
N LEU A 32 -12.50 9.32 15.53
CA LEU A 32 -11.25 9.81 16.11
C LEU A 32 -10.07 8.86 15.89
N LEU A 33 -10.02 8.23 14.73
CA LEU A 33 -8.77 7.71 14.18
C LEU A 33 -8.42 8.58 12.99
N GLY A 34 -7.62 9.63 13.26
CA GLY A 34 -6.94 10.41 12.23
C GLY A 34 -6.08 9.46 11.40
N SER A 35 -6.71 8.89 10.39
CA SER A 35 -6.02 8.05 9.42
C SER A 35 -5.10 8.97 8.66
N LEU A 36 -3.84 8.58 8.50
CA LEU A 36 -2.96 9.19 7.50
C LEU A 36 -3.58 8.83 6.13
N VAL A 37 -4.60 9.59 5.71
CA VAL A 37 -5.38 9.33 4.48
C VAL A 37 -4.57 9.86 3.32
N TYR A 38 -3.54 9.13 2.91
CA TYR A 38 -2.92 9.43 1.64
C TYR A 38 -3.98 9.26 0.53
N THR A 39 -4.03 10.18 -0.45
CA THR A 39 -4.92 10.06 -1.61
C THR A 39 -4.10 9.64 -2.84
N PRO A 40 -4.64 8.76 -3.70
CA PRO A 40 -3.98 8.41 -4.95
C PRO A 40 -3.90 9.64 -5.86
N VAL A 41 -2.78 9.80 -6.56
CA VAL A 41 -2.60 10.92 -7.49
C VAL A 41 -3.46 10.73 -8.75
N GLU A 42 -4.25 11.74 -9.10
CA GLU A 42 -5.06 11.75 -10.31
C GLU A 42 -4.19 11.85 -11.58
N GLY A 43 -4.50 11.08 -12.63
CA GLY A 43 -3.81 11.14 -13.93
C GLY A 43 -2.55 10.29 -14.09
N GLN A 44 -1.91 9.81 -13.02
CA GLN A 44 -0.70 8.98 -13.09
C GLN A 44 -0.93 7.59 -12.47
N ARG A 45 -1.00 6.56 -13.29
CA ARG A 45 -1.17 5.16 -12.84
C ARG A 45 0.16 4.44 -12.74
N SER A 46 0.32 3.65 -11.68
CA SER A 46 1.45 2.75 -11.54
C SER A 46 1.38 1.61 -12.57
N PRO A 47 2.51 1.18 -13.15
CA PRO A 47 2.57 -0.03 -13.97
C PRO A 47 2.37 -1.33 -13.16
N CYS A 48 2.46 -1.26 -11.83
CA CYS A 48 2.33 -2.39 -10.92
C CYS A 48 1.68 -1.95 -9.60
N PRO A 49 0.34 -1.78 -9.56
CA PRO A 49 -0.36 -1.23 -8.39
C PRO A 49 -0.14 -2.00 -7.08
N ASP A 50 0.12 -3.31 -7.14
CA ASP A 50 0.39 -4.13 -5.95
C ASP A 50 1.79 -3.90 -5.35
N VAL A 51 2.72 -3.36 -6.14
CA VAL A 51 4.12 -3.12 -5.75
C VAL A 51 4.39 -1.64 -5.55
N PHE A 52 3.86 -0.77 -6.40
CA PHE A 52 4.14 0.67 -6.39
C PHE A 52 2.87 1.48 -6.58
N SER A 53 2.77 2.60 -5.87
CA SER A 53 1.67 3.55 -5.99
C SER A 53 2.15 4.98 -5.79
N TYR A 54 1.49 5.93 -6.44
CA TYR A 54 1.71 7.36 -6.26
C TYR A 54 0.79 7.90 -5.17
N TRP A 55 1.34 8.70 -4.27
CA TRP A 55 0.61 9.31 -3.16
C TRP A 55 1.03 10.76 -2.97
N ILE A 56 0.21 11.51 -2.22
CA ILE A 56 0.48 12.89 -1.82
C ILE A 56 0.57 12.95 -0.30
N ASP A 57 1.63 13.53 0.23
CA ASP A 57 1.73 13.82 1.65
C ASP A 57 0.78 14.97 2.00
N ASN A 58 -0.23 14.70 2.84
CA ASN A 58 -1.28 15.67 3.14
C ASN A 58 -0.82 16.93 3.88
N ASN A 59 0.34 16.89 4.55
CA ASN A 59 0.84 18.04 5.30
C ASN A 59 1.60 19.00 4.39
N THR A 60 2.35 18.45 3.44
CA THR A 60 3.26 19.21 2.55
C THR A 60 2.74 19.35 1.12
N ASN A 61 1.68 18.62 0.79
CA ASN A 61 1.19 18.36 -0.57
C ASN A 61 2.31 17.84 -1.51
N GLN A 62 3.36 17.23 -0.97
CA GLN A 62 4.48 16.72 -1.76
C GLN A 62 4.13 15.32 -2.28
N PRO A 63 4.13 15.07 -3.60
CA PRO A 63 3.96 13.74 -4.13
C PRO A 63 5.18 12.87 -3.85
N PHE A 64 4.92 11.59 -3.64
CA PHE A 64 5.93 10.55 -3.45
C PHE A 64 5.43 9.21 -3.99
N GLY A 65 6.35 8.29 -4.21
CA GLY A 65 6.05 6.90 -4.54
C GLY A 65 6.09 6.03 -3.30
N TYR A 66 5.21 5.04 -3.21
CA TYR A 66 5.18 4.09 -2.09
C TYR A 66 5.37 2.68 -2.64
N VAL A 67 6.40 1.99 -2.16
CA VAL A 67 6.75 0.64 -2.60
C VAL A 67 6.42 -0.35 -1.49
N LYS A 68 5.71 -1.42 -1.85
CA LYS A 68 5.43 -2.58 -1.01
C LYS A 68 6.21 -3.78 -1.53
N LEU A 69 7.12 -4.30 -0.72
CA LEU A 69 7.85 -5.53 -1.03
C LEU A 69 7.39 -6.66 -0.10
N GLN A 70 7.06 -7.82 -0.69
CA GLN A 70 6.64 -9.02 0.02
C GLN A 70 7.56 -10.20 -0.31
N GLY A 71 7.52 -11.25 0.51
CA GLY A 71 8.31 -12.47 0.27
C GLY A 71 9.82 -12.26 0.37
N LEU A 72 10.25 -11.25 1.12
CA LEU A 72 11.67 -10.95 1.33
C LEU A 72 12.30 -11.97 2.27
N ARG A 73 13.56 -12.34 2.00
CA ARG A 73 14.33 -13.26 2.85
C ARG A 73 15.27 -12.48 3.75
N ALA A 74 15.23 -12.75 5.06
CA ALA A 74 16.03 -12.04 6.05
C ALA A 74 17.52 -12.46 6.09
N ASN A 75 17.91 -13.49 5.34
CA ASN A 75 19.26 -14.04 5.36
C ASN A 75 20.19 -13.47 4.27
N GLN A 76 19.76 -12.42 3.57
CA GLN A 76 20.55 -11.79 2.52
C GLN A 76 20.31 -10.28 2.50
N ALA A 77 21.25 -9.53 1.92
CA ALA A 77 21.05 -8.13 1.60
C ALA A 77 19.84 -7.96 0.67
N ILE A 78 19.08 -6.88 0.89
CA ILE A 78 17.92 -6.52 0.06
C ILE A 78 18.19 -5.15 -0.54
N THR A 79 18.48 -5.14 -1.83
CA THR A 79 18.73 -3.95 -2.64
C THR A 79 17.50 -3.67 -3.50
N LEU A 80 16.82 -2.56 -3.21
CA LEU A 80 15.74 -2.00 -4.04
C LEU A 80 16.34 -1.00 -5.02
N GLN A 81 16.06 -1.17 -6.31
CA GLN A 81 16.40 -0.23 -7.37
C GLN A 81 15.13 0.21 -8.10
N ILE A 82 15.04 1.50 -8.41
CA ILE A 82 13.91 2.07 -9.14
C ILE A 82 14.44 2.97 -10.25
N ASP A 83 14.13 2.60 -11.49
CA ASP A 83 14.43 3.39 -12.67
C ASP A 83 13.17 4.16 -13.08
N MET A 84 13.32 5.45 -13.28
CA MET A 84 12.23 6.33 -13.67
C MET A 84 12.65 7.29 -14.78
N ARG A 85 11.66 7.82 -15.48
CA ARG A 85 11.82 8.86 -16.51
C ARG A 85 10.95 10.06 -16.16
N ILE A 86 11.45 11.26 -16.44
CA ILE A 86 10.75 12.50 -16.10
C ILE A 86 10.88 13.53 -17.22
N ALA A 87 9.82 14.30 -17.46
CA ALA A 87 9.76 15.38 -18.43
C ALA A 87 10.34 16.69 -17.84
N ALA A 88 11.55 16.59 -17.27
CA ALA A 88 12.29 17.72 -16.73
C ALA A 88 13.78 17.39 -16.67
N ILE A 89 14.63 18.42 -16.73
CA ILE A 89 16.06 18.31 -16.45
C ILE A 89 16.28 18.12 -14.95
N VAL A 90 16.82 16.96 -14.55
CA VAL A 90 17.11 16.65 -13.14
C VAL A 90 18.54 17.06 -12.81
N ARG A 91 18.71 17.94 -11.81
CA ARG A 91 20.03 18.33 -11.30
C ARG A 91 20.61 17.22 -10.42
N LYS A 92 21.93 16.99 -10.49
CA LYS A 92 22.61 15.98 -9.66
C LYS A 92 22.39 16.14 -8.15
N SER A 93 22.20 17.38 -7.67
CA SER A 93 21.94 17.69 -6.25
C SER A 93 20.52 17.39 -5.78
N ASN A 94 19.59 17.09 -6.70
CA ASN A 94 18.19 16.85 -6.38
C ASN A 94 17.61 15.74 -7.27
N VAL A 95 18.16 14.53 -7.18
CA VAL A 95 17.70 13.36 -7.95
C VAL A 95 16.52 12.62 -7.29
N GLY A 96 16.22 12.93 -6.04
CA GLY A 96 15.30 12.18 -5.19
C GLY A 96 16.02 11.12 -4.34
N SER A 97 15.26 10.30 -3.63
CA SER A 97 15.81 9.26 -2.75
C SER A 97 14.83 8.15 -2.45
N ILE A 98 15.31 7.01 -1.97
CA ILE A 98 14.49 5.95 -1.38
C ILE A 98 14.77 5.91 0.11
N THR A 99 13.73 5.89 0.94
CA THR A 99 13.82 5.74 2.39
C THR A 99 12.89 4.64 2.87
N LEU A 100 13.19 4.04 4.02
CA LEU A 100 12.25 3.13 4.67
C LEU A 100 11.09 3.91 5.29
N TYR A 101 9.89 3.34 5.27
CA TYR A 101 8.74 3.92 5.98
C TYR A 101 8.84 3.74 7.50
N LYS A 102 9.42 2.62 7.94
CA LYS A 102 9.73 2.32 9.35
C LYS A 102 11.24 2.41 9.58
N SER A 103 11.68 2.36 10.83
CA SER A 103 13.12 2.23 11.10
C SER A 103 13.70 0.95 10.49
N THR A 104 15.01 0.91 10.23
CA THR A 104 15.68 -0.29 9.74
C THR A 104 15.42 -1.49 10.63
N SER A 105 15.51 -1.33 11.96
CA SER A 105 15.28 -2.43 12.91
C SER A 105 13.84 -2.94 12.87
N GLN A 106 12.84 -2.05 12.75
CA GLN A 106 11.43 -2.44 12.60
C GLN A 106 11.18 -3.16 11.27
N THR A 107 11.75 -2.65 10.17
CA THR A 107 11.61 -3.25 8.84
C THR A 107 12.24 -4.65 8.81
N VAL A 108 13.43 -4.82 9.39
CA VAL A 108 14.09 -6.13 9.51
C VAL A 108 13.25 -7.09 10.34
N ARG A 109 12.66 -6.64 11.46
CA ARG A 109 11.73 -7.45 12.25
C ARG A 109 10.49 -7.85 11.44
N ASP A 110 9.93 -6.95 10.65
CA ASP A 110 8.80 -7.26 9.78
C ASP A 110 9.17 -8.35 8.76
N ILE A 111 10.32 -8.22 8.09
CA ILE A 111 10.80 -9.22 7.12
C ILE A 111 11.01 -10.58 7.78
N LYS A 112 11.65 -10.64 8.97
CA LYS A 112 11.85 -11.90 9.73
C LYS A 112 10.52 -12.57 10.09
N ASN A 113 9.44 -11.80 10.23
CA ASN A 113 8.09 -12.28 10.52
C ASN A 113 7.22 -12.41 9.26
N ASN A 114 7.81 -12.50 8.05
CA ASN A 114 7.11 -12.61 6.78
C ASN A 114 6.12 -11.46 6.49
N LYS A 115 6.34 -10.28 7.10
CA LYS A 115 5.55 -9.08 6.83
C LYS A 115 6.20 -8.25 5.71
N PRO A 116 5.41 -7.41 5.00
CA PRO A 116 5.95 -6.57 3.94
C PRO A 116 6.94 -5.52 4.46
N ALA A 117 7.96 -5.22 3.66
CA ALA A 117 8.77 -4.03 3.83
C ALA A 117 8.20 -2.88 3.00
N TRP A 118 8.15 -1.69 3.57
CA TRP A 118 7.56 -0.51 2.95
C TRP A 118 8.61 0.58 2.77
N TYR A 119 8.67 1.14 1.56
CA TYR A 119 9.62 2.18 1.20
C TYR A 119 8.88 3.40 0.66
N ARG A 120 9.42 4.58 0.96
CA ARG A 120 9.04 5.86 0.37
C ARG A 120 10.05 6.24 -0.71
N VAL A 121 9.56 6.65 -1.87
CA VAL A 121 10.33 7.16 -2.99
C VAL A 121 10.07 8.66 -3.09
N ASN A 122 11.07 9.45 -2.73
CA ASN A 122 11.00 10.90 -2.73
C ASN A 122 11.32 11.41 -4.13
N PHE A 123 10.36 12.07 -4.76
CA PHE A 123 10.56 12.64 -6.10
C PHE A 123 11.31 13.96 -6.03
N PRO A 124 12.07 14.31 -7.08
CA PRO A 124 12.86 15.54 -7.10
C PRO A 124 12.00 16.82 -7.19
N TYR A 125 10.80 16.73 -7.79
CA TYR A 125 9.94 17.88 -8.04
C TYR A 125 8.52 17.61 -7.55
N LYS A 126 7.85 18.66 -7.06
CA LYS A 126 6.46 18.61 -6.59
C LYS A 126 5.45 18.56 -7.75
N ASN A 127 5.72 19.26 -8.84
CA ASN A 127 4.74 19.49 -9.90
C ASN A 127 4.93 18.60 -11.13
N ILE A 128 6.00 17.80 -11.18
CA ILE A 128 6.34 16.95 -12.32
C ILE A 128 6.63 15.55 -11.80
N LEU A 129 5.75 14.60 -12.13
CA LEU A 129 5.83 13.25 -11.62
C LEU A 129 6.67 12.37 -12.54
N PRO A 130 7.65 11.64 -12.00
CA PRO A 130 8.39 10.67 -12.77
C PRO A 130 7.54 9.43 -13.06
N SER A 131 7.65 8.89 -14.27
CA SER A 131 7.07 7.60 -14.66
C SER A 131 8.03 6.46 -14.32
N VAL A 132 7.55 5.45 -13.61
CA VAL A 132 8.34 4.25 -13.30
C VAL A 132 8.54 3.41 -14.55
N VAL A 133 9.79 3.10 -14.86
CA VAL A 133 10.19 2.22 -15.98
C VAL A 133 10.50 0.83 -15.47
N ALA A 134 11.20 0.71 -14.33
CA ALA A 134 11.49 -0.59 -13.74
C ALA A 134 11.65 -0.48 -12.23
N ILE A 135 11.22 -1.53 -11.52
CA ILE A 135 11.58 -1.76 -10.12
C ILE A 135 12.26 -3.12 -10.03
N ARG A 136 13.44 -3.15 -9.40
CA ARG A 136 14.21 -4.37 -9.20
C ARG A 136 14.51 -4.58 -7.73
N VAL A 137 14.48 -5.84 -7.32
CA VAL A 137 14.90 -6.30 -6.00
C VAL A 137 16.02 -7.31 -6.21
N ASN A 138 17.19 -7.03 -5.65
CA ASN A 138 18.40 -7.85 -5.82
C ASN A 138 18.69 -8.14 -7.30
N GLY A 139 18.57 -7.11 -8.16
CA GLY A 139 18.79 -7.21 -9.61
C GLY A 139 17.63 -7.83 -10.41
N ARG A 140 16.64 -8.48 -9.77
CA ARG A 140 15.49 -9.07 -10.45
C ARG A 140 14.37 -8.04 -10.64
N THR A 141 13.94 -7.83 -11.88
CA THR A 141 12.78 -6.99 -12.21
C THR A 141 11.49 -7.61 -11.66
N ILE A 142 10.79 -6.85 -10.81
CA ILE A 142 9.48 -7.22 -10.25
C ILE A 142 8.34 -6.33 -10.76
N CYS A 143 8.69 -5.26 -11.46
CA CYS A 143 7.74 -4.37 -12.11
C CYS A 143 8.41 -3.70 -13.30
N ALA A 144 7.70 -3.63 -14.42
CA ALA A 144 8.14 -2.98 -15.64
C ALA A 144 7.02 -2.06 -16.15
N GLY A 145 7.36 -0.79 -16.36
CA GLY A 145 6.50 0.20 -16.97
C GLY A 145 6.93 0.50 -18.41
N ARG A 146 6.05 1.18 -19.14
CA ARG A 146 6.37 1.65 -20.49
C ARG A 146 7.40 2.78 -20.41
N ARG A 147 8.38 2.76 -21.32
CA ARG A 147 9.25 3.93 -21.52
C ARG A 147 8.43 5.03 -22.20
N ALA A 148 8.31 6.19 -21.55
CA ALA A 148 7.75 7.38 -22.18
C ALA A 148 8.77 7.96 -23.18
N SER A 149 8.34 8.14 -24.43
CA SER A 149 9.19 8.61 -25.54
C SER A 149 9.59 10.09 -25.42
N ASN A 150 8.84 10.89 -24.68
CA ASN A 150 8.99 12.34 -24.55
C ASN A 150 9.51 12.78 -23.16
N THR A 151 10.55 12.11 -22.66
CA THR A 151 11.14 12.43 -21.36
C THR A 151 12.55 12.97 -21.50
N GLU A 152 12.94 13.91 -20.63
CA GLU A 152 14.24 14.58 -20.71
C GLU A 152 15.31 13.83 -19.92
N SER A 153 15.00 13.39 -18.69
CA SER A 153 15.98 12.79 -17.78
C SER A 153 15.61 11.37 -17.35
N SER A 154 16.64 10.59 -17.04
CA SER A 154 16.53 9.33 -16.28
C SER A 154 16.87 9.58 -14.82
N ILE A 155 16.12 8.96 -13.92
CA ILE A 155 16.39 8.92 -12.49
C ILE A 155 16.60 7.45 -12.11
N ASN A 156 17.72 7.14 -11.48
CA ASN A 156 18.01 5.80 -10.97
C ASN A 156 18.27 5.91 -9.47
N LEU A 157 17.38 5.34 -8.67
CA LEU A 157 17.50 5.34 -7.21
C LEU A 157 17.80 3.93 -6.72
N GLN A 158 18.63 3.82 -5.68
CA GLN A 158 18.96 2.55 -5.04
C GLN A 158 18.98 2.70 -3.52
N HIS A 159 18.51 1.68 -2.82
CA HIS A 159 18.63 1.58 -1.37
C HIS A 159 18.80 0.12 -0.95
N THR A 160 19.75 -0.14 -0.05
CA THR A 160 20.07 -1.49 0.43
C THR A 160 19.88 -1.58 1.93
N ILE A 161 19.27 -2.67 2.40
CA ILE A 161 19.21 -3.04 3.82
C ILE A 161 19.87 -4.40 4.04
N TYR A 162 20.38 -4.61 5.25
CA TYR A 162 21.04 -5.85 5.68
C TYR A 162 20.29 -6.42 6.89
N PRO A 163 19.37 -7.40 6.71
CA PRO A 163 18.58 -7.95 7.80
C PRO A 163 19.32 -8.98 8.68
N SER A 164 20.47 -9.45 8.21
CA SER A 164 21.31 -10.49 8.82
C SER A 164 22.52 -9.95 9.58
N VAL A 165 22.47 -8.70 10.05
CA VAL A 165 23.44 -8.16 11.02
C VAL A 165 22.86 -8.31 12.42
#